data_AF-A0A959ADC9-F1
#
_entry.id   AF-A0A959ADC9-F1
#
_cell.length_a   1.000
_cell.length_b   1.000
_cell.length_c   1.000
_cell.angle_alpha   90.00
_cell.angle_beta   90.00
_cell.angle_gamma   90.00
#
_symmetry.space_group_name_H-M   'P 1'
#
loop_
_entity.id
_entity.type
_entity.pdbx_description
1 polymer ?
#
loop_
_entity_poly.entity_id
_entity_poly.type
_entity_poly.pdbx_seq_one_letter_code
_entity_poly.pdbx_strand_id
1 'polypeptide(L)'
;MSSLEEDFYLNGIAQNNFEVLQQIYRESLPEVSRYVTKNSGTAEDARDIFQEAIVIIFNKVSKQELVLTTRFHVYLFSICRRLWLKQLKKNWHKEVSFEPENEYEDGDDIAEAMLKSRKWTLFNKYFQKLSEECQQALKLLFNGVSSKEIAQKMGYSEDYAKRKKYKCK
;
A
#
# COMPACT_ATOMS: atom_id res chain seq x y z
N MET A 1 18.74 -4.67 0.06
CA MET A 1 18.04 -5.88 0.57
C MET A 1 16.61 -5.99 -0.01
N SER A 2 16.41 -5.62 -1.29
CA SER A 2 15.07 -5.39 -1.86
C SER A 2 14.70 -6.32 -3.01
N SER A 3 15.60 -7.15 -3.56
CA SER A 3 15.33 -8.00 -4.73
C SER A 3 14.87 -9.41 -4.36
N LEU A 4 15.51 -10.03 -3.37
CA LEU A 4 15.23 -11.42 -2.97
C LEU A 4 13.77 -11.69 -2.58
N GLU A 5 13.11 -10.72 -1.94
CA GLU A 5 11.70 -10.81 -1.54
C GLU A 5 10.77 -10.71 -2.75
N GLU A 6 11.10 -9.88 -3.74
CA GLU A 6 10.31 -9.75 -4.96
C GLU A 6 10.47 -10.99 -5.84
N ASP A 7 11.71 -11.49 -5.95
CA ASP A 7 12.03 -12.73 -6.64
C ASP A 7 11.29 -13.92 -6.02
N PHE A 8 11.13 -13.94 -4.69
CA PHE A 8 10.34 -14.97 -4.01
C PHE A 8 8.88 -14.99 -4.50
N TYR A 9 8.21 -13.83 -4.56
CA TYR A 9 6.82 -13.76 -5.04
C TYR A 9 6.69 -14.08 -6.52
N LEU A 10 7.58 -13.56 -7.36
CA LEU A 10 7.55 -13.83 -8.80
C LEU A 10 7.78 -15.31 -9.11
N ASN A 11 8.80 -15.92 -8.48
CA ASN A 11 9.09 -17.34 -8.66
C ASN A 11 7.96 -18.22 -8.11
N GLY A 12 7.38 -17.86 -6.96
CA GLY A 12 6.25 -18.58 -6.41
C GLY A 12 5.03 -18.57 -7.32
N ILE A 13 4.74 -17.43 -7.97
CA ILE A 13 3.69 -17.35 -9.01
C ILE A 13 4.06 -18.24 -10.20
N ALA A 14 5.27 -18.12 -10.75
CA ALA A 14 5.69 -18.87 -11.94
C ALA A 14 5.65 -20.40 -11.73
N GLN A 15 5.92 -20.85 -10.52
CA GLN A 15 5.89 -22.27 -10.15
C GLN A 15 4.51 -22.74 -9.67
N ASN A 16 3.50 -21.86 -9.68
CA ASN A 16 2.18 -22.13 -9.12
C ASN A 16 2.24 -22.65 -7.66
N ASN A 17 3.16 -22.10 -6.87
CA ASN A 17 3.37 -22.51 -5.49
C ASN A 17 2.19 -22.03 -4.63
N PHE A 18 1.46 -22.98 -4.08
CA PHE A 18 0.21 -22.72 -3.37
C PHE A 18 0.41 -21.88 -2.10
N GLU A 19 1.46 -22.15 -1.34
CA GLU A 19 1.78 -21.44 -0.10
C GLU A 19 2.12 -19.97 -0.37
N VAL A 20 2.91 -19.72 -1.42
CA VAL A 20 3.27 -18.35 -1.84
C VAL A 20 2.03 -17.61 -2.34
N LEU A 21 1.20 -18.25 -3.17
CA LEU A 21 -0.05 -17.66 -3.63
C LEU A 21 -0.95 -17.31 -2.44
N GLN A 22 -1.18 -18.23 -1.51
CA GLN A 22 -1.95 -17.94 -0.30
C GLN A 22 -1.39 -16.75 0.49
N GLN A 23 -0.07 -16.63 0.59
CA GLN A 23 0.56 -15.49 1.25
C GLN A 23 0.26 -14.18 0.51
N ILE A 24 0.41 -14.16 -0.81
CA ILE A 24 0.07 -13.00 -1.65
C ILE A 24 -1.39 -12.58 -1.46
N TYR A 25 -2.31 -13.56 -1.42
CA TYR A 25 -3.73 -13.34 -1.14
C TYR A 25 -3.95 -12.67 0.22
N ARG A 26 -3.37 -13.23 1.29
CA ARG A 26 -3.51 -12.69 2.65
C ARG A 26 -2.98 -11.26 2.77
N GLU A 27 -1.87 -10.97 2.10
CA GLU A 27 -1.17 -9.69 2.25
C GLU A 27 -1.72 -8.58 1.35
N SER A 28 -2.27 -8.93 0.18
CA SER A 28 -2.59 -7.93 -0.86
C SER A 28 -4.08 -7.79 -1.13
N LEU A 29 -4.88 -8.86 -1.01
CA LEU A 29 -6.31 -8.81 -1.31
C LEU A 29 -7.10 -7.82 -0.44
N PRO A 30 -6.85 -7.67 0.88
CA PRO A 30 -7.60 -6.71 1.70
C PRO A 30 -7.52 -5.26 1.19
N GLU A 31 -6.35 -4.86 0.70
CA GLU A 31 -6.14 -3.51 0.17
C GLU A 31 -6.83 -3.32 -1.20
N VAL A 32 -6.78 -4.33 -2.06
CA VAL A 32 -7.50 -4.35 -3.35
C VAL A 32 -9.01 -4.32 -3.12
N SER A 33 -9.55 -5.14 -2.22
CA SER A 33 -10.97 -5.15 -1.86
C SER A 33 -11.43 -3.80 -1.34
N ARG A 34 -10.65 -3.16 -0.46
CA ARG A 34 -10.97 -1.80 0.02
C ARG A 34 -10.97 -0.78 -1.12
N TYR A 35 -10.05 -0.89 -2.06
CA TYR A 35 -10.00 0.00 -3.21
C TYR A 35 -11.22 -0.19 -4.12
N VAL A 36 -11.49 -1.42 -4.57
CA VAL A 36 -12.59 -1.73 -5.48
C VAL A 36 -13.95 -1.36 -4.87
N THR A 37 -14.19 -1.73 -3.60
CA THR A 37 -15.46 -1.40 -2.92
C THR A 37 -15.68 0.10 -2.71
N LYS A 38 -14.61 0.89 -2.50
CA LYS A 38 -14.70 2.35 -2.47
C LYS A 38 -14.92 2.99 -3.83
N ASN A 39 -14.75 2.23 -4.92
CA ASN A 39 -14.84 2.71 -6.30
C ASN A 39 -15.93 1.96 -7.05
N SER A 40 -17.12 1.88 -6.46
CA SER A 40 -18.34 1.33 -7.08
C SER A 40 -18.30 -0.16 -7.44
N GLY A 41 -17.45 -0.94 -6.78
CA GLY A 41 -17.39 -2.40 -6.95
C GLY A 41 -17.83 -3.18 -5.72
N THR A 42 -17.87 -4.49 -5.85
CA THR A 42 -18.17 -5.43 -4.76
C THR A 42 -16.91 -6.17 -4.30
N ALA A 43 -17.05 -6.90 -3.19
CA ALA A 43 -15.98 -7.80 -2.73
C ALA A 43 -15.76 -9.01 -3.67
N GLU A 44 -16.74 -9.33 -4.52
CA GLU A 44 -16.60 -10.36 -5.56
C GLU A 44 -15.82 -9.81 -6.75
N ASP A 45 -16.18 -8.61 -7.24
CA ASP A 45 -15.39 -7.90 -8.27
C ASP A 45 -13.92 -7.77 -7.87
N ALA A 46 -13.65 -7.46 -6.60
CA ALA A 46 -12.29 -7.37 -6.09
C ALA A 46 -11.52 -8.69 -6.19
N ARG A 47 -12.18 -9.82 -5.93
CA ARG A 47 -11.58 -11.15 -6.05
C ARG A 47 -11.30 -11.50 -7.50
N ASP A 48 -12.24 -11.20 -8.40
CA ASP A 48 -12.08 -11.44 -9.84
C ASP A 48 -10.94 -10.62 -10.43
N ILE A 49 -10.89 -9.32 -10.11
CA ILE A 49 -9.81 -8.41 -10.50
C ILE A 49 -8.46 -8.90 -9.97
N PHE A 50 -8.42 -9.37 -8.72
CA PHE A 50 -7.20 -9.88 -8.13
C PHE A 50 -6.70 -11.15 -8.83
N GLN A 51 -7.60 -12.09 -9.14
CA GLN A 51 -7.28 -13.30 -9.90
C GLN A 51 -6.75 -12.96 -11.29
N GLU A 52 -7.41 -12.06 -12.02
CA GLU A 52 -6.96 -11.61 -13.34
C GLU A 52 -5.58 -10.96 -13.26
N ALA A 53 -5.31 -10.15 -12.24
CA ALA A 53 -3.99 -9.57 -12.02
C ALA A 53 -2.90 -10.63 -11.78
N ILE A 54 -3.18 -11.67 -10.98
CA ILE A 54 -2.26 -12.78 -10.76
C ILE A 54 -1.97 -13.52 -12.07
N VAL A 55 -2.99 -13.79 -12.89
CA VAL A 55 -2.81 -14.42 -14.22
C VAL A 55 -1.95 -13.57 -15.14
N ILE A 56 -2.14 -12.24 -15.15
CA ILE A 56 -1.30 -11.32 -15.92
C ILE A 56 0.17 -11.40 -15.47
N ILE A 57 0.42 -11.39 -14.16
CA ILE A 57 1.78 -11.50 -13.62
C ILE A 57 2.39 -12.86 -13.98
N PHE A 58 1.64 -13.95 -13.80
CA PHE A 58 2.07 -15.30 -14.18
C PHE A 58 2.53 -15.37 -15.63
N ASN A 59 1.73 -14.83 -16.55
CA ASN A 59 2.08 -14.80 -17.97
C ASN A 59 3.35 -14.01 -18.26
N LYS A 60 3.51 -12.83 -17.64
CA LYS A 60 4.69 -11.98 -17.84
C LYS A 60 5.97 -12.61 -17.26
N VAL A 61 5.89 -13.21 -16.08
CA VAL A 61 7.04 -13.90 -15.46
C VAL A 61 7.43 -15.15 -16.27
N SER A 62 6.45 -15.94 -16.71
CA SER A 62 6.69 -17.15 -17.49
C SER A 62 7.40 -16.86 -18.82
N LYS A 63 7.16 -15.68 -19.41
CA LYS A 63 7.84 -15.20 -20.62
C LYS A 63 9.15 -14.48 -20.37
N GLN A 64 9.57 -14.32 -19.10
CA GLN A 64 10.73 -13.54 -18.70
C GLN A 64 10.65 -12.05 -19.12
N GLU A 65 9.43 -11.54 -19.28
CA GLU A 65 9.14 -10.16 -19.71
C GLU A 65 8.98 -9.18 -18.53
N LEU A 66 9.13 -9.67 -17.30
CA LEU A 66 8.90 -8.87 -16.10
C LEU A 66 10.21 -8.54 -15.38
N VAL A 67 10.57 -7.26 -15.39
CA VAL A 67 11.58 -6.69 -14.50
C VAL A 67 10.88 -5.72 -13.56
N LEU A 68 10.89 -6.03 -12.26
CA LEU A 68 10.30 -5.15 -11.26
C LEU A 68 11.23 -3.99 -10.91
N THR A 69 10.78 -2.77 -11.15
CA THR A 69 11.41 -1.53 -10.66
C THR A 69 10.83 -1.05 -9.33
N THR A 70 9.72 -1.67 -8.90
CA THR A 70 8.99 -1.36 -7.67
C THR A 70 8.78 -2.62 -6.84
N ARG A 71 8.26 -2.46 -5.61
CA ARG A 71 7.88 -3.59 -4.76
C ARG A 71 6.75 -4.40 -5.40
N PHE A 72 6.80 -5.73 -5.32
CA PHE A 72 5.87 -6.68 -5.93
C PHE A 72 4.41 -6.32 -5.62
N HIS A 73 4.09 -6.10 -4.34
CA HIS A 73 2.71 -5.80 -3.98
C HIS A 73 2.22 -4.44 -4.50
N VAL A 74 3.15 -3.48 -4.70
CA VAL A 74 2.83 -2.19 -5.31
C VAL A 74 2.52 -2.40 -6.79
N TYR A 75 3.34 -3.18 -7.47
CA TYR A 75 3.11 -3.56 -8.87
C TYR A 75 1.79 -4.33 -9.04
N LEU A 76 1.51 -5.33 -8.19
CA LEU A 76 0.26 -6.10 -8.19
C LEU A 76 -0.96 -5.18 -8.01
N PHE A 77 -0.94 -4.30 -7.02
CA PHE A 77 -2.04 -3.36 -6.79
C PHE A 77 -2.26 -2.44 -7.99
N SER A 78 -1.18 -1.95 -8.61
CA SER A 78 -1.27 -1.13 -9.82
C SER A 78 -1.94 -1.87 -10.98
N ILE A 79 -1.70 -3.18 -11.14
CA ILE A 79 -2.42 -4.00 -12.13
C ILE A 79 -3.91 -4.10 -11.75
N CYS A 80 -4.25 -4.46 -10.51
CA CYS A 80 -5.63 -4.56 -10.05
C CYS A 80 -6.41 -3.26 -10.28
N ARG A 81 -5.82 -2.11 -9.96
CA ARG A 81 -6.43 -0.80 -10.20
C ARG A 81 -6.67 -0.56 -11.69
N ARG A 82 -5.68 -0.82 -12.55
CA ARG A 82 -5.83 -0.66 -14.01
C ARG A 82 -6.97 -1.52 -14.56
N LEU A 83 -7.06 -2.78 -14.13
CA LEU A 83 -8.16 -3.67 -14.49
C LEU A 83 -9.51 -3.12 -14.03
N TRP A 84 -9.58 -2.63 -12.78
CA TRP A 84 -10.83 -2.09 -12.26
C TRP A 84 -11.28 -0.82 -12.99
N LEU A 85 -10.38 0.11 -13.26
CA LEU A 85 -10.70 1.31 -14.04
C LEU A 85 -11.15 0.97 -15.47
N LYS A 86 -10.51 -0.04 -16.09
CA LYS A 86 -10.95 -0.56 -17.40
C LYS A 86 -12.36 -1.14 -17.33
N GLN A 87 -12.67 -1.88 -16.27
CA GLN A 87 -14.01 -2.44 -16.03
C GLN A 87 -15.05 -1.34 -15.82
N LEU A 88 -14.76 -0.33 -15.00
CA LEU A 88 -15.65 0.83 -14.81
C LEU A 88 -15.92 1.57 -16.12
N LYS A 89 -14.88 1.82 -16.93
CA LYS A 89 -15.02 2.43 -18.25
C LYS A 89 -15.91 1.59 -19.16
N LYS A 90 -15.69 0.27 -19.21
CA LYS A 90 -16.53 -0.66 -19.99
C LYS A 90 -17.99 -0.65 -19.54
N ASN A 91 -18.24 -0.60 -18.23
CA ASN A 91 -19.60 -0.54 -17.69
C ASN A 91 -20.28 0.80 -18.01
N TRP A 92 -19.53 1.91 -17.93
CA TRP A 92 -20.00 3.22 -18.33
C TRP A 92 -20.32 3.29 -19.84
N HIS A 93 -19.45 2.76 -20.71
CA HIS A 93 -19.70 2.72 -22.16
C HIS A 93 -20.81 1.73 -22.57
N LYS A 94 -21.10 0.70 -21.74
CA LYS A 94 -22.29 -0.13 -21.93
C LYS A 94 -23.58 0.65 -21.67
N GLU A 95 -23.54 1.63 -20.77
CA GLU A 95 -24.65 2.55 -20.51
C GLU A 95 -24.69 3.73 -21.49
N VAL A 96 -23.54 4.11 -22.08
CA VAL A 96 -23.41 5.23 -23.02
C VAL A 96 -22.59 4.80 -24.25
N SER A 97 -23.27 4.47 -25.36
CA SER A 97 -22.63 4.10 -26.63
C SER A 97 -21.77 5.23 -27.18
N PHE A 98 -20.44 5.17 -27.07
CA PHE A 98 -19.43 5.72 -28.01
C PHE A 98 -18.01 5.21 -27.63
N GLU A 99 -17.16 5.00 -28.64
CA GLU A 99 -15.85 4.30 -28.58
C GLU A 99 -14.79 4.97 -27.69
N PRO A 100 -13.83 4.22 -27.11
CA PRO A 100 -12.76 4.82 -26.33
C PRO A 100 -11.41 4.83 -27.08
N GLU A 101 -10.83 6.01 -27.18
CA GLU A 101 -9.38 6.18 -27.37
C GLU A 101 -8.73 6.80 -26.13
N ASN A 102 -7.44 6.52 -26.05
CA ASN A 102 -6.38 7.02 -25.18
C ASN A 102 -6.08 6.34 -23.83
N GLU A 103 -4.79 5.98 -23.79
CA GLU A 103 -3.96 5.41 -22.76
C GLU A 103 -3.87 6.31 -21.53
N TYR A 104 -3.72 5.68 -20.36
CA TYR A 104 -3.26 6.38 -19.17
C TYR A 104 -1.89 5.83 -18.77
N GLU A 105 -0.86 6.61 -19.09
CA GLU A 105 0.40 6.68 -18.34
C GLU A 105 0.12 7.39 -17.02
N ASP A 106 0.09 6.65 -15.90
CA ASP A 106 0.15 7.26 -14.57
C ASP A 106 0.60 6.23 -13.52
N GLY A 107 1.79 5.65 -13.75
CA GLY A 107 2.34 4.57 -12.92
C GLY A 107 3.06 5.06 -11.65
N ASP A 108 3.66 6.25 -11.68
CA ASP A 108 4.63 6.69 -10.66
C ASP A 108 3.97 7.34 -9.42
N ASP A 109 2.95 8.18 -9.60
CA ASP A 109 2.29 8.90 -8.49
C ASP A 109 1.56 7.92 -7.52
N ILE A 110 1.16 6.76 -8.04
CA ILE A 110 0.38 5.75 -7.32
C ILE A 110 1.27 4.84 -6.47
N ALA A 111 2.45 4.47 -7.00
CA ALA A 111 3.44 3.70 -6.24
C ALA A 111 3.87 4.47 -4.98
N GLU A 112 4.02 5.79 -5.11
CA GLU A 112 4.34 6.68 -4.00
C GLU A 112 3.20 6.76 -2.98
N ALA A 113 1.95 6.93 -3.42
CA ALA A 113 0.78 6.96 -2.53
C ALA A 113 0.61 5.66 -1.73
N MET A 114 0.81 4.50 -2.36
CA MET A 114 0.71 3.20 -1.70
C MET A 114 1.86 2.96 -0.71
N LEU A 115 3.09 3.33 -1.09
CA LEU A 115 4.25 3.28 -0.19
C LEU A 115 4.01 4.15 1.05
N LYS A 116 3.43 5.35 0.87
CA LYS A 116 3.08 6.26 1.96
C LYS A 116 2.01 5.66 2.87
N SER A 117 0.98 5.03 2.32
CA SER A 117 -0.07 4.32 3.08
C SER A 117 0.51 3.17 3.92
N ARG A 118 1.42 2.37 3.36
CA ARG A 118 2.10 1.28 4.08
C ARG A 118 3.00 1.79 5.19
N LYS A 119 3.82 2.81 4.90
CA LYS A 119 4.66 3.49 5.90
C LYS A 119 3.81 4.05 7.04
N TRP A 120 2.67 4.67 6.72
CA TRP A 120 1.74 5.21 7.71
C TRP A 120 1.13 4.11 8.59
N THR A 121 0.70 3.00 7.99
CA THR A 121 0.14 1.85 8.72
C THR A 121 1.17 1.26 9.69
N LEU A 122 2.41 1.08 9.23
CA LEU A 122 3.50 0.57 10.06
C LEU A 122 3.84 1.54 11.19
N PHE A 123 3.95 2.83 10.87
CA PHE A 123 4.16 3.89 11.84
C PHE A 123 3.09 3.86 12.92
N ASN A 124 1.80 3.85 12.55
CA ASN A 124 0.70 3.88 13.51
C ASN A 124 0.69 2.61 14.39
N LYS A 125 1.01 1.44 13.83
CA LYS A 125 1.13 0.18 14.59
C LYS A 125 2.17 0.26 15.71
N TYR A 126 3.34 0.84 15.45
CA TYR A 126 4.38 0.99 16.47
C TYR A 126 4.15 2.18 17.39
N PHE A 127 3.60 3.27 16.85
CA PHE A 127 3.22 4.45 17.62
C PHE A 127 2.21 4.11 18.73
N GLN A 128 1.21 3.27 18.43
CA GLN A 128 0.23 2.81 19.42
C GLN A 128 0.83 1.91 20.52
N LYS A 129 2.01 1.32 20.31
CA LYS A 129 2.72 0.52 21.34
C LYS A 129 3.51 1.38 22.33
N LEU A 130 3.70 2.67 22.04
CA LEU A 130 4.37 3.60 22.95
C LEU A 130 3.45 3.92 24.14
N SER A 131 4.03 4.28 25.28
CA SER A 131 3.25 4.81 26.41
C SER A 131 2.50 6.07 26.01
N GLU A 132 1.36 6.34 26.65
CA GLU A 132 0.54 7.52 26.36
C GLU A 132 1.35 8.82 26.43
N GLU A 133 2.25 8.92 27.41
CA GLU A 133 3.18 10.05 27.54
C GLU A 133 4.09 10.22 26.32
N CYS A 134 4.66 9.12 25.80
CA CYS A 134 5.49 9.17 24.59
C CYS A 134 4.67 9.53 23.34
N GLN A 135 3.44 9.01 23.24
CA GLN A 135 2.53 9.36 22.14
C GLN A 135 2.19 10.85 22.16
N GLN A 136 1.87 11.42 23.33
CA GLN A 136 1.59 12.85 23.47
C GLN A 136 2.80 13.72 23.13
N ALA A 137 3.98 13.36 23.65
CA ALA A 137 5.22 14.08 23.37
C ALA A 137 5.56 14.09 21.87
N LEU A 138 5.42 12.95 21.19
CA LEU A 138 5.65 12.84 19.75
C LEU A 138 4.60 13.59 18.92
N LYS A 139 3.31 13.57 19.31
CA LYS A 139 2.26 14.37 18.64
C LYS A 139 2.58 15.87 18.68
N LEU A 140 2.97 16.39 19.84
CA LEU A 140 3.35 17.79 19.98
C LEU A 140 4.59 18.12 19.13
N LEU A 141 5.57 17.21 19.10
CA LEU A 141 6.76 17.36 18.26
C LEU A 141 6.42 17.41 16.77
N PHE A 142 5.56 16.51 16.27
CA PHE A 142 5.15 16.49 14.86
C PHE A 142 4.35 17.73 14.46
N ASN A 143 3.67 18.36 15.42
CA ASN A 143 3.00 19.65 15.24
C ASN A 143 3.95 20.86 15.34
N GLY A 144 5.26 20.65 15.44
CA GLY A 144 6.26 21.72 15.46
C GLY A 144 6.40 22.46 16.80
N VAL A 145 5.80 21.94 17.88
CA VAL A 145 5.88 22.56 19.21
C VAL A 145 7.32 22.46 19.75
N SER A 146 7.84 23.56 20.31
CA SER A 146 9.21 23.60 20.81
C SER A 146 9.41 22.73 22.05
N SER A 147 10.64 22.25 22.29
CA SER A 147 10.93 21.40 23.46
C SER A 147 10.60 22.07 24.80
N LYS A 148 10.70 23.41 24.85
CA LYS A 148 10.36 24.22 26.03
C LYS A 148 8.84 24.24 26.28
N GLU A 149 8.05 24.41 25.23
CA GLU A 149 6.59 24.38 25.30
C GLU A 149 6.05 22.96 25.55
N ILE A 150 6.70 21.93 24.99
CA ILE A 150 6.39 20.52 25.32
C ILE A 150 6.64 20.27 26.80
N ALA A 151 7.76 20.75 27.35
CA ALA A 151 8.07 20.61 28.77
C ALA A 151 6.99 21.26 29.65
N GLN A 152 6.56 22.48 29.32
CA GLN A 152 5.48 23.17 30.01
C GLN A 152 4.14 22.43 29.92
N LYS A 153 3.75 21.99 28.71
CA LYS A 153 2.48 21.28 28.47
C LYS A 153 2.43 19.90 29.14
N MET A 154 3.57 19.26 29.32
CA MET A 154 3.68 17.92 29.93
C MET A 154 4.07 17.96 31.41
N GLY A 155 4.25 19.15 32.02
CA GLY A 155 4.67 19.27 33.42
C GLY A 155 6.09 18.77 33.68
N TYR A 156 6.96 18.80 32.67
CA TYR A 156 8.32 18.31 32.73
C TYR A 156 9.32 19.46 32.90
N SER A 157 10.51 19.14 33.45
CA SER A 157 11.66 20.02 33.27
C SER A 157 12.16 19.98 31.82
N GLU A 158 12.77 21.08 31.35
CA GLU A 158 13.22 21.18 29.96
C GLU A 158 14.23 20.07 29.59
N ASP A 159 15.13 19.71 30.51
CA ASP A 159 16.10 18.63 30.33
C ASP A 159 15.45 17.24 30.30
N TYR A 160 14.42 17.03 31.12
CA TYR A 160 13.67 15.77 31.09
C TYR A 160 12.88 15.63 29.79
N ALA A 161 12.27 16.71 29.29
CA ALA A 161 11.57 16.72 28.01
C ALA A 161 12.51 16.40 26.83
N LYS A 162 13.74 16.96 26.82
CA LYS A 162 14.76 16.65 25.81
C LYS A 162 15.16 15.17 25.81
N ARG A 163 15.42 14.59 26.99
CA ARG A 163 15.77 13.17 27.15
C ARG A 163 14.62 12.25 26.77
N LYS A 164 13.40 12.57 27.21
CA LYS A 164 12.19 11.79 26.92
C LYS A 164 11.88 11.78 25.42
N LYS A 165 11.96 12.95 24.76
CA LYS A 165 11.83 13.07 23.30
C LYS A 165 12.80 12.14 22.55
N TYR A 166 14.07 12.13 22.94
CA TYR A 166 15.08 11.26 22.32
C TYR A 166 14.76 9.77 22.53
N LYS A 167 14.25 9.41 23.70
CA LYS A 167 13.89 8.01 24.03
C LYS A 167 12.60 7.54 23.34
N CYS A 168 11.64 8.44 23.11
CA CYS A 168 10.38 8.11 22.46
C CYS A 168 10.49 8.07 20.92
N LYS A 169 11.44 8.81 20.34
CA LYS A 169 11.71 8.83 18.89
C LYS A 169 12.47 7.58 18.47
#